data_AF-A0A2E3KGB3-F1
#
_entry.id   AF-A0A2E3KGB3-F1
#
_cell.length_a   1.000
_cell.length_b   1.000
_cell.length_c   1.000
_cell.angle_alpha   90.00
_cell.angle_beta   90.00
_cell.angle_gamma   90.00
#
_symmetry.space_group_name_H-M   'P 1'
#
loop_
_entity.id
_entity.type
_entity.pdbx_description
1 polymer ?
#
loop_
_entity_poly.entity_id
_entity_poly.type
_entity_poly.pdbx_seq_one_letter_code
_entity_poly.pdbx_strand_id
1 'polypeptide(L)'
;MRWPGMGDPNRRRKTIRFLIILLIIGVSVGVTSSTIQGFLGQSDPLKVCIENRDTPYKMSVTLELYVDGNKADIPANIGFGDSLGDDLLASDCQRTIYTLTDDGKIYVEWEEEYPFEIGHFLWIWEFPMKDMDESKSRIIMDGKESDRFIHTLLKDGSVYRAEFYSEEFDASQEADFLPPDL
;
A
#
# COMPACT_ATOMS: atom_id res chain seq x y z
N MET A 1 -44.97 7.95 -21.97
CA MET A 1 -45.25 6.74 -21.14
C MET A 1 -46.18 7.15 -20.00
N ARG A 2 -47.40 6.59 -19.95
CA ARG A 2 -48.40 6.88 -18.91
C ARG A 2 -48.25 5.84 -17.81
N TRP A 3 -47.82 6.27 -16.62
CA TRP A 3 -47.77 5.43 -15.42
C TRP A 3 -49.18 4.94 -15.05
N PRO A 4 -49.44 3.62 -14.94
CA PRO A 4 -50.74 3.11 -14.55
C PRO A 4 -50.94 3.33 -13.04
N GLY A 5 -51.93 4.14 -12.68
CA GLY A 5 -52.29 4.37 -11.26
C GLY A 5 -52.46 5.83 -10.82
N MET A 6 -52.39 6.81 -11.74
CA MET A 6 -52.46 8.24 -11.41
C MET A 6 -53.79 8.93 -11.77
N GLY A 7 -54.88 8.16 -11.93
CA GLY A 7 -56.21 8.67 -12.30
C GLY A 7 -57.14 9.03 -11.13
N ASP A 8 -56.80 8.61 -9.90
CA ASP A 8 -57.62 8.84 -8.70
C ASP A 8 -56.83 9.67 -7.65
N PRO A 9 -57.30 10.88 -7.29
CA PRO A 9 -56.60 11.79 -6.40
C PRO A 9 -56.39 11.24 -4.98
N ASN A 10 -57.28 10.38 -4.48
CA ASN A 10 -57.15 9.79 -3.15
C ASN A 10 -56.11 8.66 -3.09
N ARG A 11 -55.97 7.88 -4.17
CA ARG A 11 -54.88 6.88 -4.28
C ARG A 11 -53.52 7.53 -4.48
N ARG A 12 -53.44 8.63 -5.25
CA ARG A 12 -52.19 9.38 -5.50
C ARG A 12 -51.55 9.91 -4.22
N ARG A 13 -52.34 10.42 -3.28
CA ARG A 13 -51.85 10.93 -1.99
C ARG A 13 -51.24 9.83 -1.11
N LYS A 14 -51.76 8.60 -1.20
CA LYS A 14 -51.22 7.43 -0.47
C LYS A 14 -49.90 6.97 -1.09
N THR A 15 -49.84 6.84 -2.42
CA THR A 15 -48.62 6.41 -3.12
C THR A 15 -47.46 7.38 -2.94
N ILE A 16 -47.71 8.69 -2.99
CA ILE A 16 -46.67 9.71 -2.75
C ILE A 16 -46.15 9.64 -1.31
N ARG A 17 -47.02 9.42 -0.32
CA ARG A 17 -46.59 9.24 1.09
C ARG A 17 -45.69 8.02 1.25
N PHE A 18 -46.03 6.90 0.61
CA PHE A 18 -45.19 5.69 0.64
C PHE A 18 -43.83 5.92 0.00
N LEU A 19 -43.76 6.61 -1.15
CA LEU A 19 -42.50 6.93 -1.82
C LEU A 19 -41.60 7.85 -0.98
N ILE A 20 -42.19 8.85 -0.30
CA ILE A 20 -41.43 9.73 0.61
C ILE A 20 -40.86 8.96 1.80
N ILE A 21 -41.64 8.04 2.40
CA ILE A 21 -41.17 7.21 3.51
C ILE A 21 -40.03 6.29 3.07
N LEU A 22 -40.15 5.65 1.91
CA LEU A 22 -39.09 4.80 1.35
C LEU A 22 -37.81 5.59 1.04
N LEU A 23 -37.96 6.82 0.53
CA LEU A 23 -36.82 7.70 0.26
C LEU A 23 -36.10 8.13 1.56
N ILE A 24 -36.85 8.46 2.62
CA ILE A 24 -36.27 8.81 3.92
C ILE A 24 -35.51 7.62 4.52
N ILE A 25 -36.09 6.41 4.48
CA ILE A 25 -35.43 5.20 4.99
C ILE A 25 -34.16 4.89 4.16
N GLY A 26 -34.24 4.94 2.84
CA GLY A 26 -33.09 4.71 1.96
C GLY A 26 -31.95 5.70 2.18
N VAL A 27 -32.26 6.99 2.33
CA VAL A 27 -31.26 8.03 2.65
C VAL A 27 -30.69 7.82 4.05
N SER A 28 -31.52 7.48 5.05
CA SER A 28 -31.04 7.28 6.42
C SER A 28 -30.04 6.14 6.56
N VAL A 29 -30.26 5.01 5.88
CA VAL A 29 -29.34 3.86 5.91
C VAL A 29 -28.07 4.17 5.11
N GLY A 30 -28.19 4.82 3.94
CA GLY A 30 -27.06 5.18 3.10
C GLY A 30 -26.08 6.16 3.74
N VAL A 31 -26.58 7.17 4.47
CA VAL A 31 -25.75 8.17 5.15
C VAL A 31 -25.05 7.59 6.38
N THR A 32 -25.67 6.65 7.09
CA THR A 32 -25.02 5.98 8.23
C THR A 32 -23.91 5.01 7.82
N SER A 33 -23.99 4.38 6.64
CA SER A 33 -22.93 3.49 6.17
C SER A 33 -21.67 4.24 5.70
N SER A 34 -21.81 5.42 5.11
CA SER A 34 -20.68 6.18 4.56
C SER A 34 -19.80 6.85 5.62
N THR A 35 -20.35 7.18 6.80
CA THR A 35 -19.56 7.85 7.86
C THR A 35 -18.74 6.87 8.70
N ILE A 36 -19.17 5.61 8.82
CA ILE A 36 -18.44 4.59 9.59
C ILE A 36 -17.23 4.06 8.81
N GLN A 37 -17.33 3.95 7.47
CA GLN A 37 -16.20 3.53 6.63
C GLN A 37 -15.07 4.58 6.60
N GLY A 38 -15.40 5.87 6.65
CA GLY A 38 -14.40 6.95 6.72
C GLY A 38 -13.61 6.98 8.04
N PHE A 39 -14.18 6.49 9.14
CA PHE A 39 -13.51 6.45 10.45
C PHE A 39 -12.62 5.21 10.62
N LEU A 40 -12.97 4.07 10.02
CA LEU A 40 -12.15 2.85 10.08
C LEU A 40 -10.89 2.93 9.19
N GLY A 41 -10.92 3.74 8.14
CA GLY A 41 -9.75 4.00 7.30
C GLY A 41 -8.68 4.87 7.99
N GLN A 42 -9.03 5.61 9.05
CA GLN A 42 -8.11 6.48 9.79
C GLN A 42 -7.17 5.73 10.76
N SER A 43 -7.37 4.43 10.96
CA SER A 43 -6.60 3.62 11.91
C SER A 43 -5.61 2.66 11.25
N ASP A 44 -5.61 2.57 9.91
CA ASP A 44 -4.67 1.72 9.18
C ASP A 44 -3.38 2.50 8.92
N PRO A 45 -2.26 2.18 9.60
CA PRO A 45 -1.00 2.91 9.44
C PRO A 45 -0.56 2.96 7.97
N LEU A 46 -0.87 1.96 7.17
CA LEU A 46 -0.39 1.88 5.79
C LEU A 46 -1.10 2.83 4.83
N LYS A 47 -2.24 3.41 5.21
CA LYS A 47 -3.11 4.20 4.31
C LYS A 47 -3.27 5.65 4.73
N VAL A 48 -2.79 6.02 5.90
CA VAL A 48 -3.02 7.35 6.47
C VAL A 48 -1.80 8.24 6.39
N CYS A 49 -2.05 9.54 6.32
CA CYS A 49 -1.02 10.57 6.40
C CYS A 49 -0.69 10.90 7.86
N ILE A 50 0.57 11.18 8.16
CA ILE A 50 1.07 11.36 9.54
C ILE A 50 1.38 12.81 9.93
N GLU A 51 1.30 13.78 9.01
CA GLU A 51 1.76 15.18 9.23
C GLU A 51 1.12 15.85 10.47
N ASN A 52 -0.11 15.45 10.82
CA ASN A 52 -0.86 16.04 11.93
C ASN A 52 -1.04 15.07 13.12
N ARG A 53 -0.23 14.02 13.21
CA ARG A 53 -0.30 12.99 14.26
C ARG A 53 0.91 13.09 15.19
N ASP A 54 0.73 12.67 16.44
CA ASP A 54 1.85 12.50 17.36
C ASP A 54 2.43 11.10 17.18
N THR A 55 3.64 11.01 16.62
CA THR A 55 4.29 9.75 16.25
C THR A 55 5.51 9.44 17.13
N PRO A 56 5.34 9.03 18.40
CA PRO A 56 6.46 8.71 19.28
C PRO A 56 7.20 7.44 18.86
N TYR A 57 6.56 6.52 18.14
CA TYR A 57 7.21 5.32 17.62
C TYR A 57 7.94 5.69 16.32
N LYS A 58 9.27 5.65 16.37
CA LYS A 58 10.15 5.97 15.23
C LYS A 58 11.20 4.89 15.06
N MET A 59 11.46 4.51 13.82
CA MET A 59 12.58 3.65 13.47
C MET A 59 13.16 4.03 12.11
N SER A 60 14.42 3.66 11.91
CA SER A 60 15.09 3.80 10.63
C SER A 60 15.79 2.50 10.26
N VAL A 61 15.64 2.08 9.01
CA VAL A 61 16.28 0.88 8.46
C VAL A 61 16.94 1.22 7.14
N THR A 62 17.90 0.41 6.72
CA THR A 62 18.55 0.55 5.41
C THR A 62 18.16 -0.61 4.52
N LEU A 63 17.74 -0.33 3.29
CA LEU A 63 17.45 -1.34 2.27
C LEU A 63 18.47 -1.22 1.12
N GLU A 64 19.09 -2.34 0.79
CA GLU A 64 19.86 -2.54 -0.43
C GLU A 64 19.00 -3.35 -1.40
N LEU A 65 18.71 -2.81 -2.58
CA LEU A 65 17.93 -3.51 -3.59
C LEU A 65 18.83 -4.04 -4.71
N TYR A 66 18.61 -5.30 -5.08
CA TYR A 66 19.20 -5.94 -6.24
C TYR A 66 18.09 -6.52 -7.10
N VAL A 67 18.12 -6.24 -8.41
CA VAL A 67 17.22 -6.81 -9.40
C VAL A 67 18.06 -7.50 -10.46
N ASP A 68 17.82 -8.79 -10.67
CA ASP A 68 18.56 -9.61 -11.64
C ASP A 68 20.09 -9.53 -11.42
N GLY A 69 20.50 -9.56 -10.14
CA GLY A 69 21.90 -9.47 -9.72
C GLY A 69 22.52 -8.06 -9.75
N ASN A 70 21.83 -7.08 -10.33
CA ASN A 70 22.31 -5.71 -10.42
C ASN A 70 21.78 -4.86 -9.27
N LYS A 71 22.63 -4.02 -8.67
CA LYS A 71 22.18 -3.07 -7.65
C LYS A 71 21.20 -2.08 -8.29
N ALA A 72 20.01 -1.97 -7.73
CA ALA A 72 18.97 -1.06 -8.17
C ALA A 72 18.87 0.13 -7.20
N ASP A 73 18.58 1.30 -7.75
CA ASP A 73 18.40 2.52 -6.97
C ASP A 73 17.02 2.53 -6.32
N ILE A 74 16.97 3.00 -5.08
CA ILE A 74 15.71 3.24 -4.36
C ILE A 74 15.42 4.75 -4.46
N PRO A 75 14.31 5.15 -5.08
CA PRO A 75 13.95 6.56 -5.19
C PRO A 75 13.83 7.28 -3.84
N ALA A 76 14.20 8.56 -3.84
CA ALA A 76 13.84 9.47 -2.77
C ALA A 76 12.33 9.78 -2.79
N ASN A 77 11.80 10.23 -1.65
CA ASN A 77 10.41 10.66 -1.49
C ASN A 77 9.36 9.58 -1.76
N ILE A 78 9.70 8.30 -1.57
CA ILE A 78 8.70 7.23 -1.49
C ILE A 78 7.84 7.50 -0.25
N GLY A 79 6.54 7.27 -0.35
CA GLY A 79 5.59 7.53 0.74
C GLY A 79 5.17 9.00 0.86
N PHE A 80 5.51 9.85 -0.11
CA PHE A 80 5.00 11.21 -0.23
C PHE A 80 4.01 11.35 -1.40
N GLY A 81 2.95 12.16 -1.22
CA GLY A 81 1.96 12.50 -2.24
C GLY A 81 0.96 11.40 -2.61
N ASP A 82 0.27 11.59 -3.74
CA ASP A 82 -0.96 10.87 -4.13
C ASP A 82 -0.70 9.49 -4.75
N SER A 83 0.40 8.82 -4.38
CA SER A 83 0.88 7.54 -4.95
C SER A 83 -0.06 6.34 -4.71
N LEU A 84 -1.32 6.56 -4.32
CA LEU A 84 -2.38 5.54 -4.27
C LEU A 84 -3.67 5.94 -5.00
N GLY A 85 -3.65 6.98 -5.83
CA GLY A 85 -4.76 7.31 -6.74
C GLY A 85 -6.07 7.72 -6.05
N ASP A 86 -6.02 8.10 -4.77
CA ASP A 86 -7.15 8.69 -4.07
C ASP A 86 -7.00 10.22 -4.11
N ASP A 87 -7.69 10.84 -5.09
CA ASP A 87 -7.81 12.30 -5.36
C ASP A 87 -8.26 13.15 -4.14
N LEU A 88 -8.42 12.52 -2.97
CA LEU A 88 -8.92 13.10 -1.73
C LEU A 88 -7.84 13.28 -0.66
N LEU A 89 -6.64 12.70 -0.83
CA LEU A 89 -5.51 12.93 0.05
C LEU A 89 -4.62 13.99 -0.58
N ALA A 90 -4.26 14.99 0.23
CA ALA A 90 -3.58 16.20 -0.22
C ALA A 90 -2.21 15.89 -0.82
N SER A 91 -1.78 16.73 -1.75
CA SER A 91 -0.44 16.80 -2.34
C SER A 91 0.74 16.81 -1.35
N ASP A 92 0.45 16.90 -0.05
CA ASP A 92 1.39 17.02 1.06
C ASP A 92 1.26 15.84 2.05
N CYS A 93 0.72 14.69 1.62
CA CYS A 93 0.62 13.48 2.45
C CYS A 93 1.98 12.80 2.58
N GLN A 94 2.46 12.62 3.80
CA GLN A 94 3.57 11.77 4.22
C GLN A 94 2.98 10.52 4.90
N ARG A 95 3.32 9.34 4.39
CA ARG A 95 2.88 8.06 4.96
C ARG A 95 3.75 7.63 6.15
N THR A 96 3.31 6.58 6.82
CA THR A 96 4.06 6.00 7.95
C THR A 96 5.41 5.43 7.56
N ILE A 97 5.58 4.95 6.33
CA ILE A 97 6.85 4.43 5.81
C ILE A 97 7.25 5.29 4.61
N TYR A 98 8.46 5.85 4.64
CA TYR A 98 8.92 6.76 3.59
C TYR A 98 10.44 6.79 3.44
N THR A 99 10.92 7.33 2.32
CA THR A 99 12.33 7.66 2.08
C THR A 99 12.49 9.16 1.93
N LEU A 100 13.59 9.72 2.45
CA LEU A 100 13.93 11.14 2.24
C LEU A 100 14.95 11.32 1.10
N THR A 101 15.80 10.32 0.93
CA THR A 101 16.95 10.30 0.02
C THR A 101 16.97 9.01 -0.77
N ASP A 102 17.86 8.94 -1.76
CA ASP A 102 18.08 7.79 -2.65
C ASP A 102 19.14 6.79 -2.12
N ASP A 103 19.55 6.95 -0.86
CA ASP A 103 20.53 6.11 -0.18
C ASP A 103 19.97 4.77 0.33
N GLY A 104 18.68 4.52 0.11
CA GLY A 104 17.97 3.34 0.57
C GLY A 104 17.60 3.39 2.06
N LYS A 105 17.75 4.53 2.73
CA LYS A 105 17.28 4.67 4.11
C LYS A 105 15.77 4.86 4.16
N ILE A 106 15.10 3.94 4.84
CA ILE A 106 13.66 3.93 5.06
C ILE A 106 13.40 4.41 6.49
N TYR A 107 12.50 5.36 6.62
CA TYR A 107 12.00 5.88 7.88
C TYR A 107 10.61 5.35 8.13
N VAL A 108 10.34 5.00 9.39
CA VAL A 108 9.01 4.59 9.81
C VAL A 108 8.59 5.34 11.05
N GLU A 109 7.39 5.91 11.01
CA GLU A 109 6.81 6.68 12.11
C GLU A 109 5.34 6.30 12.35
N TRP A 110 4.97 6.05 13.60
CA TRP A 110 3.60 5.77 13.99
C TRP A 110 3.29 6.18 15.44
N GLU A 111 2.00 6.12 15.81
CA GLU A 111 1.52 6.49 17.15
C GLU A 111 1.93 5.45 18.22
N GLU A 112 2.01 4.18 17.83
CA GLU A 112 2.33 3.06 18.72
C GLU A 112 3.22 2.03 18.01
N GLU A 113 3.75 1.07 18.77
CA GLU A 113 4.53 -0.02 18.19
C GLU A 113 3.67 -0.83 17.22
N TYR A 114 4.15 -0.96 15.98
CA TYR A 114 3.44 -1.68 14.93
C TYR A 114 4.41 -2.61 14.19
N PRO A 115 4.00 -3.86 13.88
CA PRO A 115 4.87 -4.85 13.26
C PRO A 115 4.99 -4.59 11.75
N PHE A 116 5.68 -3.52 11.36
CA PHE A 116 5.92 -3.23 9.95
C PHE A 116 6.80 -4.30 9.30
N GLU A 117 6.50 -4.62 8.05
CA GLU A 117 7.22 -5.62 7.24
C GLU A 117 7.85 -4.94 6.01
N ILE A 118 8.88 -5.55 5.44
CA ILE A 118 9.47 -5.07 4.17
C ILE A 118 8.41 -4.94 3.07
N GLY A 119 7.47 -5.88 3.01
CA GLY A 119 6.39 -5.87 2.02
C GLY A 119 5.51 -4.63 2.11
N HIS A 120 5.34 -4.04 3.30
CA HIS A 120 4.60 -2.79 3.44
C HIS A 120 5.30 -1.63 2.74
N PHE A 121 6.64 -1.55 2.83
CA PHE A 121 7.42 -0.55 2.11
C PHE A 121 7.32 -0.76 0.60
N LEU A 122 7.53 -1.99 0.12
CA LEU A 122 7.44 -2.32 -1.30
C LEU A 122 6.06 -1.99 -1.88
N TRP A 123 5.00 -2.21 -1.10
CA TRP A 123 3.64 -1.85 -1.49
C TRP A 123 3.43 -0.33 -1.56
N ILE A 124 3.91 0.44 -0.57
CA ILE A 124 3.85 1.92 -0.58
C ILE A 124 4.63 2.51 -1.76
N TRP A 125 5.73 1.85 -2.15
CA TRP A 125 6.54 2.23 -3.30
C TRP A 125 5.90 1.81 -4.64
N GLU A 126 4.88 0.97 -4.65
CA GLU A 126 4.36 0.33 -5.88
C GLU A 126 5.42 -0.49 -6.63
N PHE A 127 6.34 -1.13 -5.88
CA PHE A 127 7.34 -2.01 -6.47
C PHE A 127 6.65 -3.15 -7.25
N PRO A 128 7.08 -3.47 -8.49
CA PRO A 128 6.40 -4.42 -9.38
C PRO A 128 6.64 -5.88 -8.97
N MET A 129 6.17 -6.25 -7.77
CA MET A 129 6.36 -7.58 -7.19
C MET A 129 5.76 -8.70 -8.04
N LYS A 130 4.74 -8.39 -8.86
CA LYS A 130 4.08 -9.33 -9.77
C LYS A 130 4.95 -9.81 -10.91
N ASP A 131 6.00 -9.05 -11.23
CA ASP A 131 6.90 -9.37 -12.35
C ASP A 131 8.15 -10.14 -11.85
N MET A 132 8.18 -10.49 -10.55
CA MET A 132 9.30 -11.15 -9.88
C MET A 132 9.00 -12.61 -9.58
N ASP A 133 9.99 -13.46 -9.77
CA ASP A 133 9.98 -14.87 -9.39
C ASP A 133 10.28 -15.00 -7.88
N GLU A 134 9.23 -15.22 -7.09
CA GLU A 134 9.33 -15.40 -5.63
C GLU A 134 10.22 -16.58 -5.24
N SER A 135 10.35 -17.61 -6.08
CA SER A 135 11.13 -18.81 -5.75
C SER A 135 12.64 -18.59 -5.83
N LYS A 136 13.06 -17.59 -6.62
CA LYS A 136 14.46 -17.17 -6.77
C LYS A 136 14.81 -15.95 -5.92
N SER A 137 13.80 -15.16 -5.57
CA SER A 137 13.95 -13.93 -4.82
C SER A 137 14.12 -14.20 -3.32
N ARG A 138 14.87 -13.36 -2.62
CA ARG A 138 15.11 -13.51 -1.17
C ARG A 138 15.31 -12.17 -0.46
N ILE A 139 15.03 -12.17 0.84
CA ILE A 139 15.31 -11.05 1.74
C ILE A 139 16.34 -11.51 2.76
N ILE A 140 17.41 -10.73 2.93
CA ILE A 140 18.50 -10.97 3.86
C ILE A 140 18.49 -9.83 4.88
N MET A 141 18.38 -10.14 6.16
CA MET A 141 18.41 -9.18 7.26
C MET A 141 19.71 -9.37 8.05
N ASP A 142 20.51 -8.32 8.16
CA ASP A 142 21.79 -8.31 8.86
C ASP A 142 22.72 -9.47 8.45
N GLY A 143 22.72 -9.79 7.14
CA GLY A 143 23.53 -10.87 6.55
C GLY A 143 22.94 -12.28 6.68
N LYS A 144 21.76 -12.44 7.28
CA LYS A 144 21.06 -13.73 7.37
C LYS A 144 19.80 -13.72 6.51
N GLU A 145 19.66 -14.72 5.64
CA GLU A 145 18.43 -14.92 4.87
C GLU A 145 17.22 -15.13 5.79
N SER A 146 16.12 -14.48 5.45
CA SER A 146 14.87 -14.52 6.21
C SER A 146 13.91 -15.54 5.63
N ASP A 147 13.45 -16.45 6.49
CA ASP A 147 12.42 -17.46 6.15
C ASP A 147 11.03 -16.84 5.88
N ARG A 148 10.88 -15.53 6.11
CA ARG A 148 9.62 -14.79 5.95
C ARG A 148 9.54 -13.98 4.66
N PHE A 149 10.62 -13.93 3.88
CA PHE A 149 10.68 -13.17 2.63
C PHE A 149 10.15 -11.73 2.78
N ILE A 150 9.16 -11.29 1.99
CA ILE A 150 8.56 -9.94 2.11
C ILE A 150 7.87 -9.67 3.44
N HIS A 151 7.48 -10.73 4.18
CA HIS A 151 6.88 -10.61 5.51
C HIS A 151 7.93 -10.46 6.63
N THR A 152 9.18 -10.17 6.28
CA THR A 152 10.23 -9.92 7.27
C THR A 152 9.94 -8.63 8.02
N LEU A 153 9.87 -8.72 9.34
CA LEU A 153 9.63 -7.56 10.20
C LEU A 153 10.81 -6.59 10.16
N LEU A 154 10.49 -5.31 10.06
CA LEU A 154 11.44 -4.20 10.18
C LEU A 154 11.93 -4.10 11.63
N LYS A 155 13.22 -3.83 11.79
CA LYS A 155 13.88 -3.64 13.09
C LYS A 155 14.77 -2.41 13.02
N ASP A 156 14.62 -1.53 13.99
CA ASP A 156 15.38 -0.29 14.04
C ASP A 156 16.90 -0.53 13.95
N GLY A 157 17.56 0.19 13.06
CA GLY A 157 18.99 0.11 12.80
C GLY A 157 19.45 -1.10 11.97
N SER A 158 18.58 -2.04 11.63
CA SER A 158 18.94 -3.21 10.80
C SER A 158 19.14 -2.83 9.32
N VAL A 159 19.97 -3.63 8.66
CA VAL A 159 20.22 -3.54 7.22
C VAL A 159 19.56 -4.73 6.53
N TYR A 160 18.76 -4.42 5.52
CA TYR A 160 18.09 -5.39 4.68
C TYR A 160 18.71 -5.37 3.30
N ARG A 161 18.88 -6.55 2.71
CA ARG A 161 19.17 -6.72 1.31
C ARG A 161 18.03 -7.50 0.67
N ALA A 162 17.40 -6.91 -0.32
CA ALA A 162 16.39 -7.56 -1.13
C ALA A 162 17.00 -7.91 -2.48
N GLU A 163 16.99 -9.20 -2.82
CA GLU A 163 17.43 -9.70 -4.12
C GLU A 163 16.20 -10.24 -4.83
N PHE A 164 15.76 -9.55 -5.88
CA PHE A 164 14.65 -9.97 -6.72
C PHE A 164 15.17 -10.42 -8.08
N TYR A 165 14.50 -11.43 -8.64
CA TYR A 165 14.76 -11.92 -9.98
C TYR A 165 13.47 -11.87 -10.78
N SER A 166 13.51 -11.33 -11.98
CA SER A 166 12.35 -11.29 -12.88
C SER A 166 11.94 -12.70 -13.31
N GLU A 167 10.67 -12.91 -13.63
CA GLU A 167 10.20 -14.21 -14.15
C GLU A 167 10.91 -14.62 -15.45
N GLU A 168 11.31 -13.64 -16.25
CA GLU A 168 12.04 -13.81 -17.51
C GLU A 168 13.55 -14.04 -17.30
N PHE A 169 14.06 -13.93 -16.06
CA PHE A 169 15.47 -14.09 -15.76
C PHE A 169 15.93 -15.54 -15.95
N ASP A 170 16.76 -15.75 -16.97
CA ASP A 170 17.42 -17.01 -17.29
C ASP A 170 18.91 -16.95 -16.94
N ALA A 171 19.26 -17.59 -15.83
CA ALA A 171 20.64 -17.69 -15.34
C ALA A 171 21.60 -18.41 -16.34
N SER A 172 21.08 -19.13 -17.34
CA SER A 172 21.91 -19.79 -18.36
C SER A 172 22.57 -18.80 -19.33
N GLN A 173 22.03 -17.59 -19.47
CA GLN A 173 22.61 -16.57 -20.37
C GLN A 173 23.92 -15.97 -19.84
N GLU A 174 24.20 -16.02 -18.53
CA GLU A 174 25.51 -15.63 -18.01
C GLU A 174 26.59 -16.68 -18.28
N ALA A 175 26.21 -17.97 -18.37
CA ALA A 175 27.15 -19.05 -18.65
C ALA A 175 27.66 -19.04 -20.10
N ASP A 176 26.89 -18.50 -21.05
CA ASP A 176 27.28 -18.37 -22.46
C ASP A 176 28.41 -17.35 -22.70
N PHE A 177 28.69 -16.47 -21.73
CA PHE A 177 29.81 -15.51 -21.79
C PHE A 177 31.08 -16.02 -21.10
N LEU A 178 31.05 -17.19 -20.45
CA LEU A 178 32.25 -17.82 -19.92
C LEU A 178 32.92 -18.63 -21.05
N PRO A 179 34.22 -18.41 -21.33
CA PRO A 179 34.91 -19.24 -22.31
C PRO A 179 34.88 -20.70 -21.85
N PRO A 180 34.63 -21.67 -22.76
CA PRO A 180 34.68 -23.08 -22.40
C PRO A 180 36.07 -23.39 -21.83
N ASP A 181 36.09 -24.11 -20.71
CA ASP A 181 37.33 -24.51 -20.03
C ASP A 181 38.35 -25.09 -21.02
N LEU A 182 39.58 -24.57 -20.95
CA LEU A 182 40.75 -24.93 -21.77
C LEU A 182 41.32 -26.31 -21.41
#